data_AF-A0A9N8IZF3-F1
#
_entry.id   AF-A0A9N8IZF3-F1
#
_cell.length_a   1.000
_cell.length_b   1.000
_cell.length_c   1.000
_cell.angle_alpha   90.00
_cell.angle_beta   90.00
_cell.angle_gamma   90.00
#
_symmetry.space_group_name_H-M   'P 1'
#
loop_
_entity.id
_entity.type
_entity.pdbx_description
1 polymer ?
#
loop_
_entity_poly.entity_id
_entity_poly.type
_entity_poly.pdbx_seq_one_letter_code
_entity_poly.pdbx_strand_id
1 'polypeptide(L)' 'MSFNEPSEEEKDNWHNDPKNWIWGIFYYNPQDKRIFPPKRIKQMGWTINFGNPNSVFFAVIVILVLIIVSRFIK' A
#
# COMPACT_ATOMS: atom_id res chain seq x y z
N MET A 1 -16.75 3.64 18.47
CA MET A 1 -15.55 2.80 18.29
C MET A 1 -14.38 3.76 18.18
N SER A 2 -13.52 3.89 19.20
CA SER A 2 -12.36 4.78 19.05
C SER A 2 -11.39 4.08 18.10
N PHE A 3 -11.25 4.63 16.90
CA PHE A 3 -10.20 4.25 15.97
C PHE A 3 -8.93 4.86 16.52
N ASN A 4 -8.27 4.16 17.44
CA ASN A 4 -6.90 4.52 17.77
C ASN A 4 -6.08 4.16 16.53
N GLU A 5 -5.61 5.19 15.83
CA GLU A 5 -4.63 5.02 14.75
C GLU A 5 -3.47 4.16 15.27
N PRO A 6 -2.99 3.18 14.48
CA PRO A 6 -1.88 2.34 14.92
C PRO A 6 -0.65 3.19 15.21
N SER A 7 0.03 2.84 16.29
CA SER A 7 1.30 3.45 16.70
C SER A 7 2.38 3.26 15.63
N GLU A 8 3.42 4.09 15.67
CA GLU A 8 4.56 3.94 14.76
C GLU A 8 5.29 2.60 14.97
N GLU A 9 5.32 2.10 16.21
CA GLU A 9 5.88 0.79 16.52
C GLU A 9 5.08 -0.35 15.86
N GLU A 10 3.73 -0.31 15.94
CA GLU A 10 2.88 -1.30 15.25
C GLU A 10 3.06 -1.23 13.72
N LYS A 11 3.13 -0.03 13.16
CA LYS A 11 3.38 0.20 11.73
C LYS A 11 4.73 -0.36 11.30
N ASP A 12 5.77 -0.20 12.10
CA ASP A 12 7.10 -0.74 11.82
C ASP A 12 7.17 -2.27 12.04
N ASN A 13 6.48 -2.79 13.05
CA ASN A 13 6.35 -4.24 13.27
C ASN A 13 5.68 -4.92 12.06
N TRP A 14 4.58 -4.36 11.57
CA TRP A 14 3.94 -4.84 10.34
C TRP A 14 4.85 -4.73 9.11
N HIS A 15 5.61 -3.64 8.99
CA HIS A 15 6.54 -3.44 7.88
C HIS A 15 7.69 -4.45 7.89
N ASN A 16 8.18 -4.81 9.07
CA ASN A 16 9.32 -5.71 9.23
C ASN A 16 8.93 -7.19 9.26
N ASP A 17 7.65 -7.53 9.46
CA ASP A 17 7.17 -8.92 9.43
C ASP A 17 7.29 -9.50 8.00
N PRO A 18 8.16 -10.51 7.76
CA PRO A 18 8.32 -11.11 6.45
C PRO A 18 7.05 -11.79 5.92
N LYS A 19 6.09 -12.15 6.78
CA LYS A 19 4.81 -12.74 6.35
C LYS A 19 3.94 -11.77 5.56
N ASN A 20 4.11 -10.47 5.79
CA ASN A 20 3.40 -9.43 5.05
C ASN A 20 4.03 -9.15 3.67
N TRP A 21 5.19 -9.76 3.33
CA TRP A 21 5.90 -9.55 2.07
C TRP A 21 5.89 -10.79 1.18
N ILE A 22 4.86 -10.91 0.35
CA ILE A 22 4.73 -12.00 -0.62
C ILE A 22 5.84 -11.88 -1.67
N TRP A 23 6.61 -12.96 -1.82
CA TRP A 23 7.83 -13.03 -2.64
C TRP A 23 8.87 -11.94 -2.33
N GLY A 24 8.76 -11.31 -1.15
CA GLY A 24 9.60 -10.20 -0.75
C GLY A 24 9.32 -8.85 -1.44
N ILE A 25 8.28 -8.76 -2.28
CA ILE A 25 7.98 -7.58 -3.12
C ILE A 25 6.59 -7.03 -2.85
N PHE A 26 5.56 -7.88 -2.81
CA PHE A 26 4.17 -7.46 -2.67
C PHE A 26 3.77 -7.41 -1.21
N TYR A 27 3.28 -6.25 -0.76
CA TYR A 27 2.83 -6.08 0.62
C TYR A 27 1.37 -6.51 0.78
N TYR A 28 1.09 -7.39 1.73
CA TYR A 28 -0.24 -7.87 2.06
C TYR A 28 -0.41 -7.90 3.58
N ASN A 29 -1.18 -6.94 4.11
CA ASN A 29 -1.58 -6.95 5.51
C ASN A 29 -3.00 -6.36 5.68
N PRO A 30 -4.02 -7.18 5.97
CA PRO A 30 -5.40 -6.70 6.14
C PRO A 30 -5.63 -5.88 7.43
N GLN A 31 -4.70 -5.95 8.39
CA GLN A 31 -4.74 -5.14 9.62
C GLN A 31 -4.28 -3.70 9.36
N ASP A 32 -3.31 -3.53 8.45
CA ASP A 32 -2.77 -2.23 8.08
C ASP A 32 -3.74 -1.47 7.17
N LYS A 33 -4.37 -0.40 7.68
CA LYS A 33 -5.35 0.40 6.93
C LYS A 33 -4.74 1.48 6.05
N ARG A 34 -3.41 1.62 6.00
CA ARG A 34 -2.73 2.55 5.10
C ARG A 34 -3.04 2.18 3.64
N ILE A 35 -3.38 3.18 2.84
CA ILE A 35 -3.60 3.02 1.39
C ILE A 35 -2.25 2.79 0.69
N PHE A 36 -1.20 3.51 1.10
CA PHE A 36 0.12 3.42 0.51
C PHE A 36 1.21 3.30 1.58
N PRO A 37 1.39 2.12 2.21
CA PRO A 37 2.51 1.91 3.11
C PRO A 37 3.85 2.01 2.37
N PRO A 38 4.97 2.26 3.07
CA PRO A 38 6.29 2.29 2.45
C PRO A 38 6.66 0.93 1.82
N LYS A 39 7.45 0.96 0.74
CA LYS A 39 8.09 -0.23 0.18
C LYS A 39 9.07 -0.82 1.19
N ARG A 40 9.35 -2.12 1.06
CA ARG A 40 10.26 -2.88 1.93
C ARG A 40 11.57 -2.14 2.15
N ILE A 41 12.15 -1.64 1.06
CA ILE A 41 13.20 -0.62 1.06
C ILE A 41 12.52 0.75 1.05
N LYS A 42 12.46 1.42 2.21
CA LYS A 42 11.68 2.66 2.42
C LYS A 42 12.05 3.78 1.42
N GLN A 43 13.31 3.81 0.96
CA GLN A 43 13.83 4.78 -0.02
C GLN A 43 13.23 4.60 -1.43
N MET A 44 12.64 3.45 -1.74
CA MET A 44 11.97 3.19 -3.02
C MET A 44 10.52 3.70 -3.06
N GLY A 45 10.09 4.48 -2.06
CA GLY A 45 8.76 5.10 -1.99
C GLY A 45 7.70 4.18 -1.41
N TRP A 46 6.48 4.26 -1.94
CA TRP A 46 5.31 3.57 -1.40
C TRP A 46 4.88 2.34 -2.22
N THR A 47 4.07 1.48 -1.64
CA THR A 47 3.47 0.31 -2.28
C THR A 47 1.96 0.25 -2.06
N ILE A 48 1.30 -0.60 -2.83
CA ILE A 48 -0.09 -0.98 -2.60
C ILE A 48 -0.10 -2.02 -1.48
N ASN A 49 -1.05 -1.89 -0.55
CA ASN A 49 -1.38 -2.95 0.39
C ASN A 49 -2.49 -3.83 -0.21
N PHE A 50 -2.12 -4.99 -0.73
CA PHE A 50 -3.08 -5.92 -1.35
C PHE A 50 -4.04 -6.57 -0.35
N GLY A 51 -3.79 -6.44 0.96
CA GLY A 51 -4.73 -6.83 2.02
C GLY A 51 -5.80 -5.78 2.33
N ASN A 52 -5.71 -4.58 1.73
CA ASN A 52 -6.64 -3.46 1.96
C ASN A 52 -7.45 -3.16 0.68
N PRO A 53 -8.76 -3.46 0.64
CA PRO A 53 -9.60 -3.19 -0.53
C PRO A 53 -9.59 -1.74 -1.01
N ASN A 54 -9.48 -0.77 -0.07
CA ASN A 54 -9.41 0.65 -0.42
C ASN A 54 -8.08 1.01 -1.11
N SER A 55 -6.98 0.36 -0.69
CA SER A 55 -5.66 0.51 -1.34
C SER A 55 -5.71 0.02 -2.78
N VAL A 56 -6.26 -1.19 -2.98
CA VAL A 56 -6.39 -1.79 -4.31
C VAL A 56 -7.32 -0.96 -5.19
N PHE A 57 -8.48 -0.54 -4.67
CA PHE A 57 -9.42 0.31 -5.41
C PHE A 57 -8.78 1.63 -5.86
N PHE A 58 -8.07 2.30 -4.96
CA PHE A 58 -7.38 3.55 -5.30
C PHE A 58 -6.27 3.33 -6.34
N ALA A 59 -5.51 2.23 -6.24
CA ALA A 59 -4.52 1.87 -7.23
C ALA A 59 -5.13 1.65 -8.63
N VAL A 60 -6.28 0.97 -8.70
CA VAL A 60 -7.02 0.80 -9.97
C VAL A 60 -7.45 2.15 -10.54
N ILE A 61 -7.99 3.06 -9.72
CA ILE A 61 -8.34 4.42 -10.16
C ILE A 61 -7.13 5.14 -10.73
N VAL A 62 -6.00 5.12 -10.03
CA VAL A 62 -4.76 5.78 -10.49
C VAL A 62 -4.33 5.22 -11.83
N ILE A 63 -4.32 3.89 -11.99
CA ILE A 63 -3.95 3.23 -13.25
C ILE A 63 -4.92 3.65 -14.38
N LEU A 64 -6.22 3.67 -14.12
CA LEU A 64 -7.23 4.09 -15.11
C LEU A 64 -7.05 5.55 -15.52
N VAL A 65 -6.82 6.45 -14.56
CA VAL A 65 -6.55 7.87 -14.84
C VAL A 65 -5.29 8.02 -15.68
N LEU A 66 -4.21 7.31 -15.36
CA LEU A 66 -2.97 7.35 -16.15
C LEU A 66 -3.18 6.85 -17.58
N ILE A 67 -3.96 5.77 -17.77
CA ILE A 67 -4.34 5.27 -19.10
C ILE A 67 -5.18 6.30 -19.86
N ILE A 68 -6.12 6.96 -19.21
CA ILE A 68 -6.96 8.00 -19.84
C ILE A 68 -6.08 9.18 -20.25
N VAL A 69 -5.27 9.69 -19.34
CA VAL A 69 -4.36 10.84 -19.56
C VAL A 69 -3.35 10.53 -20.67
N SER A 70 -2.76 9.32 -20.70
CA SER A 70 -1.79 8.95 -21.73
C SER A 70 -2.37 8.99 -23.16
N ARG A 71 -3.69 8.83 -23.32
CA ARG A 71 -4.36 8.99 -24.63
C ARG A 71 -4.43 10.44 -25.11
N PHE A 72 -4.30 11.40 -24.20
CA PHE A 72 -4.27 12.84 -24.51
C PHE A 72 -2.86 13.38 -24.68
N ILE A 73 -1.84 12.63 -24.22
CA ILE A 73 -0.42 12.91 -24.48
C ILE A 73 -0.10 12.26 -25.84
N LYS A 74 -0.45 12.94 -26.92
CA LYS A 74 0.08 12.66 -28.26
C LYS A 74 1.41 13.39 -28.46
#